data_AF-A0A833WC75-F1
#
_entry.id   AF-A0A833WC75-F1
#
_cell.length_a   1.000
_cell.length_b   1.000
_cell.length_c   1.000
_cell.angle_alpha   90.00
_cell.angle_beta   90.00
_cell.angle_gamma   90.00
#
_symmetry.space_group_name_H-M   'P 1'
#
loop_
_entity.id
_entity.type
_entity.pdbx_description
1 polymer ?
#
loop_
_entity_poly.entity_id
_entity_poly.type
_entity_poly.pdbx_seq_one_letter_code
_entity_poly.pdbx_strand_id
1 'polypeptide(L)'
;MADTSYPADFTHNTIVPSYKTSSLGSEKEDFNKCVAHVRVVNEHTIGVLKGRWSSLRELRVQIRQNEDMNRVLLWLSDCVVLHNIMLLFDDDWPSDGESSGSDSDGENSGSDDEDPYTFRRRIKAKAIARGRAPGGILRRG
;
A
#
# COMPACT_ATOMS: atom_id res chain seq x y z
N MET A 1 -3.28 -45.61 -12.79
CA MET A 1 -4.43 -45.03 -12.06
C MET A 1 -3.85 -44.45 -10.77
N ALA A 2 -3.83 -43.16 -10.45
CA ALA A 2 -4.35 -41.96 -11.08
C ALA A 2 -3.48 -40.78 -10.62
N ASP A 3 -2.82 -40.07 -11.54
CA ASP A 3 -2.17 -38.78 -11.26
C ASP A 3 -2.17 -37.90 -12.53
N THR A 4 -3.37 -37.64 -13.06
CA THR A 4 -3.53 -36.83 -14.28
C THR A 4 -4.76 -35.95 -14.17
N SER A 5 -4.84 -35.15 -13.10
CA SER A 5 -5.98 -34.25 -12.94
C SER A 5 -5.64 -32.87 -12.41
N TYR A 6 -4.51 -32.29 -12.83
CA TYR A 6 -4.39 -30.84 -12.98
C TYR A 6 -3.44 -30.55 -14.15
N PRO A 7 -3.92 -30.13 -15.34
CA PRO A 7 -3.04 -29.43 -16.24
C PRO A 7 -2.63 -28.15 -15.52
N ALA A 8 -1.36 -28.10 -15.09
CA ALA A 8 -0.69 -26.88 -14.68
C ALA A 8 -0.49 -26.00 -15.93
N ASP A 9 -1.60 -25.52 -16.49
CA ASP A 9 -1.58 -24.55 -17.56
C ASP A 9 -1.31 -23.18 -16.93
N PHE A 10 -0.22 -22.56 -17.37
CA PHE A 10 0.29 -21.26 -16.93
C PHE A 10 -0.60 -20.08 -17.38
N THR A 11 -1.82 -20.39 -17.81
CA THR A 11 -2.88 -19.49 -18.28
C THR A 11 -3.89 -19.14 -17.19
N HIS A 12 -3.81 -19.78 -16.01
CA HIS A 12 -4.70 -19.50 -14.89
C HIS A 12 -4.40 -18.13 -14.27
N ASN A 13 -5.00 -17.11 -14.86
CA ASN A 13 -5.40 -15.92 -14.13
C ASN A 13 -6.33 -16.38 -13.00
N THR A 14 -5.84 -16.41 -11.76
CA THR A 14 -6.58 -16.77 -10.52
C THR A 14 -7.66 -15.72 -10.17
N ILE A 15 -8.29 -15.15 -11.18
CA ILE A 15 -9.42 -14.24 -11.05
C ILE A 15 -10.65 -15.09 -11.27
N VAL A 16 -11.31 -15.48 -10.18
CA VAL A 16 -12.63 -16.12 -10.23
C VAL A 16 -13.59 -15.10 -10.85
N PRO A 17 -14.13 -15.34 -12.07
CA PRO A 17 -15.03 -14.39 -12.71
C PRO A 17 -16.34 -14.32 -11.92
N SER A 18 -16.95 -13.13 -11.79
CA SER A 18 -18.25 -12.99 -11.13
C SER A 18 -19.35 -13.82 -11.80
N TYR A 19 -19.26 -14.04 -13.11
CA TYR A 19 -20.15 -14.93 -13.85
C TYR A 19 -19.39 -16.10 -14.48
N LYS A 20 -19.89 -17.33 -14.26
CA LYS A 20 -19.35 -18.56 -14.88
C LYS A 20 -19.36 -18.46 -16.41
N THR A 21 -18.28 -18.93 -17.03
CA THR A 21 -18.02 -18.86 -18.48
C THR A 21 -18.96 -19.70 -19.35
N SER A 22 -19.81 -20.53 -18.75
CA SER A 22 -20.63 -21.52 -19.47
C SER A 22 -21.72 -20.94 -20.38
N SER A 23 -21.96 -19.62 -20.36
CA SER A 23 -22.88 -18.93 -21.29
C SER A 23 -22.81 -17.40 -21.16
N LEU A 24 -21.65 -16.79 -21.40
CA LEU A 24 -21.50 -15.33 -21.35
C LEU A 24 -21.90 -14.73 -22.71
N GLY A 25 -22.96 -13.91 -22.74
CA GLY A 25 -23.15 -12.94 -23.82
C GLY A 25 -22.20 -11.75 -23.64
N SER A 26 -21.99 -10.94 -24.69
CA SER A 26 -21.04 -9.80 -24.71
C SER A 26 -21.05 -8.98 -23.41
N GLU A 27 -22.24 -8.61 -22.94
CA GLU A 27 -22.44 -7.79 -21.74
C GLU A 27 -21.85 -8.40 -20.45
N LYS A 28 -21.95 -9.73 -20.28
CA LYS A 28 -21.42 -10.41 -19.09
C LYS A 28 -19.89 -10.54 -19.14
N GLU A 29 -19.33 -10.65 -20.34
CA GLU A 29 -17.88 -10.66 -20.54
C GLU A 29 -17.28 -9.27 -20.26
N ASP A 30 -17.93 -8.21 -20.75
CA ASP A 30 -17.52 -6.83 -20.50
C ASP A 30 -17.59 -6.47 -19.01
N PHE A 31 -18.63 -6.92 -18.31
CA PHE A 31 -18.71 -6.80 -16.86
C PHE A 31 -17.55 -7.51 -16.15
N ASN A 32 -17.26 -8.76 -16.51
CA ASN A 32 -16.16 -9.52 -15.92
C ASN A 32 -14.80 -8.85 -16.19
N LYS A 33 -14.58 -8.29 -17.37
CA LYS A 33 -13.36 -7.53 -17.71
C LYS A 33 -13.22 -6.29 -16.83
N CYS A 34 -14.30 -5.52 -16.67
CA CYS A 34 -14.31 -4.32 -15.82
C CYS A 34 -13.97 -4.67 -14.36
N VAL A 35 -14.62 -5.70 -13.80
CA VAL A 35 -14.37 -6.16 -12.43
C VAL A 35 -12.93 -6.67 -12.27
N ALA A 36 -12.42 -7.43 -13.24
CA ALA A 36 -11.03 -7.91 -13.21
C ALA A 36 -10.03 -6.75 -13.21
N HIS A 37 -10.23 -5.74 -14.05
CA HIS A 37 -9.38 -4.56 -14.09
C HIS A 37 -9.39 -3.80 -12.76
N VAL A 38 -10.58 -3.50 -12.21
CA VAL A 38 -10.71 -2.82 -10.91
C VAL A 38 -10.05 -3.64 -9.79
N ARG A 39 -10.17 -4.97 -9.83
CA ARG A 39 -9.53 -5.86 -8.85
C ARG A 39 -8.01 -5.77 -8.91
N VAL A 40 -7.42 -5.82 -10.11
CA VAL A 40 -5.96 -5.70 -10.29
C VAL A 40 -5.45 -4.38 -9.73
N VAL A 41 -6.12 -3.27 -10.04
CA VAL A 41 -5.77 -1.95 -9.50
C VAL A 41 -5.85 -1.96 -7.96
N ASN A 42 -6.96 -2.46 -7.40
CA ASN A 42 -7.13 -2.52 -5.95
C ASN A 42 -6.07 -3.39 -5.26
N GLU A 43 -5.77 -4.57 -5.79
CA GLU A 43 -4.75 -5.46 -5.25
C GLU A 43 -3.37 -4.83 -5.29
N HIS A 44 -3.03 -4.18 -6.41
CA HIS A 44 -1.78 -3.45 -6.53
C HIS A 44 -1.69 -2.32 -5.51
N THR A 45 -2.72 -1.47 -5.39
CA THR A 45 -2.76 -0.38 -4.41
C THR A 45 -2.65 -0.88 -2.97
N ILE A 46 -3.36 -1.97 -2.63
CA ILE A 46 -3.27 -2.60 -1.30
C ILE A 46 -1.86 -3.14 -1.06
N GLY A 47 -1.22 -3.73 -2.08
CA GLY A 47 0.15 -4.21 -2.01
C GLY A 47 1.14 -3.09 -1.70
N VAL A 48 1.07 -1.97 -2.43
CA VAL A 48 1.92 -0.79 -2.22
C VAL A 48 1.71 -0.23 -0.80
N LEU A 49 0.46 -0.06 -0.38
CA LEU A 49 0.14 0.45 0.96
C LEU A 49 0.66 -0.47 2.08
N LYS A 50 0.49 -1.79 1.95
CA LYS A 50 0.98 -2.76 2.96
C LYS A 50 2.51 -2.89 2.97
N GLY A 51 3.15 -2.78 1.81
CA GLY A 51 4.62 -2.80 1.72
C GLY A 51 5.24 -1.58 2.38
N ARG A 52 4.59 -0.43 2.25
CA ARG A 52 5.05 0.83 2.82
C ARG A 52 4.69 1.01 4.29
N TRP A 53 3.52 0.54 4.70
CA TRP A 53 3.00 0.70 6.06
C TRP A 53 2.94 -0.65 6.78
N SER A 54 3.98 -1.00 7.55
CA SER A 54 3.97 -2.18 8.42
C SER A 54 2.77 -2.22 9.37
N SER A 55 2.25 -1.03 9.72
CA SER A 55 1.03 -0.85 10.50
C SER A 55 -0.21 -1.52 9.89
N LEU A 56 -0.29 -1.59 8.54
CA LEU A 56 -1.37 -2.27 7.81
C LEU A 56 -1.13 -3.78 7.67
N ARG A 57 0.13 -4.23 7.74
CA ARG A 57 0.49 -5.66 7.68
C ARG A 57 0.11 -6.39 8.95
N GLU A 58 0.22 -5.71 10.09
CA GLU A 58 -0.09 -6.24 11.42
C GLU A 58 -1.48 -5.82 11.93
N LEU A 59 -2.32 -5.27 11.04
CA LEU A 59 -3.67 -4.82 11.38
C LEU A 59 -4.59 -6.03 11.66
N ARG A 60 -4.49 -6.58 12.87
CA ARG A 60 -5.33 -7.67 13.38
C ARG A 60 -6.59 -7.10 14.05
N VAL A 61 -7.40 -6.38 13.29
CA VAL A 61 -8.67 -5.87 13.79
C VAL A 61 -9.78 -6.87 13.47
N GLN A 62 -10.41 -7.42 14.50
CA GLN A 62 -11.62 -8.22 14.34
C GLN A 62 -12.81 -7.27 14.23
N ILE A 63 -13.40 -7.16 13.03
CA ILE A 63 -14.56 -6.30 12.79
C ILE A 63 -15.79 -7.00 13.38
N ARG A 64 -16.26 -6.53 14.55
CA ARG A 64 -17.44 -7.08 15.22
C ARG A 64 -18.62 -6.13 15.18
N GLN A 65 -18.35 -4.84 15.12
CA GLN A 65 -19.33 -3.76 15.20
C GLN A 65 -18.98 -2.63 14.21
N ASN A 66 -19.93 -1.74 13.93
CA ASN A 66 -19.78 -0.69 12.92
C ASN A 66 -18.66 0.29 13.28
N GLU A 67 -18.43 0.51 14.56
CA GLU A 67 -17.37 1.36 15.10
C GLU A 67 -15.97 0.81 14.74
N ASP A 68 -15.80 -0.51 14.76
CA ASP A 68 -14.52 -1.14 14.39
C ASP A 68 -14.22 -0.91 12.90
N MET A 69 -15.26 -1.00 12.06
CA MET A 69 -15.14 -0.72 10.63
C MET A 69 -14.76 0.74 10.39
N ASN A 70 -15.42 1.69 11.06
CA ASN A 70 -15.08 3.11 10.97
C ASN A 70 -13.63 3.38 11.41
N ARG A 71 -13.17 2.71 12.47
CA ARG A 71 -11.79 2.83 12.94
C ARG A 71 -10.77 2.32 11.92
N VAL A 72 -11.06 1.19 11.26
CA VAL A 72 -10.20 0.67 10.18
C VAL A 72 -10.20 1.61 8.98
N LEU A 73 -11.36 2.16 8.60
CA LEU A 73 -11.47 3.12 7.50
C LEU A 73 -10.70 4.42 7.78
N LEU A 74 -10.78 4.95 9.01
CA LEU A 74 -10.00 6.11 9.43
C LEU A 74 -8.49 5.82 9.35
N TRP A 75 -8.04 4.67 9.86
CA TRP A 75 -6.63 4.27 9.76
C TRP A 75 -6.16 4.18 8.31
N LEU A 76 -6.95 3.52 7.44
CA LEU A 76 -6.63 3.44 6.01
C LEU A 76 -6.56 4.83 5.38
N SER A 77 -7.48 5.72 5.72
CA SER A 77 -7.48 7.11 5.25
C SER A 77 -6.23 7.86 5.70
N ASP A 78 -5.82 7.71 6.96
CA ASP A 78 -4.58 8.29 7.49
C ASP A 78 -3.35 7.80 6.73
N CYS A 79 -3.27 6.50 6.43
CA CYS A 79 -2.19 5.92 5.63
C CYS A 79 -2.13 6.52 4.21
N VAL A 80 -3.28 6.74 3.57
CA VAL A 80 -3.37 7.35 2.23
C VAL A 80 -2.97 8.83 2.28
N VAL A 81 -3.47 9.59 3.25
CA VAL A 81 -3.11 10.99 3.42
C VAL A 81 -1.60 11.13 3.67
N LEU A 82 -1.04 10.28 4.54
CA LEU A 82 0.38 10.28 4.82
C LEU A 82 1.22 9.90 3.59
N HIS A 83 0.75 8.94 2.79
CA HIS A 83 1.38 8.59 1.51
C HIS A 83 1.41 9.79 0.56
N ASN A 84 0.29 10.50 0.41
CA ASN A 84 0.21 11.71 -0.43
C ASN A 84 1.13 12.83 0.07
N ILE A 85 1.21 13.02 1.39
CA ILE A 85 2.12 14.00 2.00
C ILE A 85 3.57 13.64 1.68
N MET A 86 3.94 12.37 1.76
CA MET A 86 5.30 11.93 1.46
C MET A 86 5.65 12.06 -0.03
N LEU A 87 4.72 11.73 -0.93
CA LEU A 87 4.89 11.97 -2.37
C LEU A 87 5.15 13.45 -2.66
N LEU A 88 4.43 14.36 -1.99
CA LEU A 88 4.65 15.80 -2.11
C LEU A 88 6.03 16.24 -1.59
N PHE A 89 6.61 15.48 -0.67
CA PHE A 89 7.96 15.69 -0.20
C PHE A 89 9.02 14.95 -1.00
N ASP A 90 8.65 14.37 -2.16
CA ASP A 90 9.55 13.68 -3.07
C ASP A 90 10.31 12.56 -2.32
N ASP A 91 9.52 11.70 -1.66
CA ASP A 91 10.08 10.55 -1.02
C ASP A 91 10.53 9.51 -2.04
N ASP A 92 11.70 8.93 -1.79
CA ASP A 92 12.36 8.00 -2.72
C ASP A 92 11.92 6.55 -2.43
N TRP A 93 10.69 6.39 -1.96
CA TRP A 93 10.14 5.07 -1.71
C TRP A 93 9.86 4.41 -3.06
N PRO A 94 10.36 3.18 -3.30
CA PRO A 94 10.14 2.50 -4.57
C PRO A 94 8.62 2.36 -4.80
N SER A 95 8.12 3.10 -5.78
CA SER A 95 6.69 3.07 -6.15
C SER A 95 6.30 1.69 -6.68
N ASP A 96 7.24 0.95 -7.26
CA ASP A 96 6.91 -0.18 -8.11
C ASP A 96 7.76 -1.42 -7.75
N GLY A 97 7.10 -2.49 -7.33
CA GLY A 97 7.42 -3.83 -7.86
C GLY A 97 8.39 -4.76 -7.13
N GLU A 98 9.09 -4.39 -6.05
CA GLU A 98 9.95 -5.35 -5.35
C GLU A 98 10.10 -5.07 -3.86
N SER A 99 9.24 -5.71 -3.05
CA SER A 99 9.57 -5.93 -1.64
C SER A 99 10.57 -7.08 -1.57
N SER A 100 11.84 -6.81 -1.93
CA SER A 100 12.92 -7.74 -1.59
C SER A 100 13.11 -7.64 -0.09
N GLY A 101 12.57 -8.61 0.64
CA GLY A 101 12.74 -8.74 2.08
C GLY A 101 14.20 -9.04 2.39
N SER A 102 14.98 -7.99 2.63
CA SER A 102 16.32 -8.10 3.18
C SER A 102 16.30 -7.51 4.58
N ASP A 103 16.02 -8.37 5.56
CA ASP A 103 16.37 -8.12 6.96
C ASP A 103 17.91 -8.11 7.03
N SER A 104 18.50 -6.97 7.39
CA SER A 104 19.93 -6.91 7.71
C SER A 104 20.13 -6.05 8.95
N ASP A 105 20.51 -6.73 10.03
CA ASP A 105 20.85 -6.19 11.34
C ASP A 105 22.28 -5.59 11.37
N GLY A 106 22.46 -4.52 12.16
CA GLY A 106 23.75 -3.99 12.65
C GLY A 106 24.41 -2.93 11.75
N GLU A 107 24.99 -1.82 12.23
CA GLU A 107 25.55 -1.49 13.54
C GLU A 107 25.54 0.03 13.82
N ASN A 108 25.61 0.37 15.11
CA ASN A 108 25.60 1.70 15.72
C ASN A 108 26.95 2.44 15.60
N SER A 109 26.92 3.74 15.29
CA SER A 109 27.95 4.69 15.71
C SER A 109 27.31 6.06 15.97
N GLY A 110 27.63 6.63 17.13
CA GLY A 110 26.85 7.67 17.77
C GLY A 110 27.00 9.07 17.19
N SER A 111 25.89 9.81 17.24
CA SER A 111 25.83 11.27 17.36
C SER A 111 24.45 11.64 17.89
N ASP A 112 24.37 12.61 18.79
CA ASP A 112 23.14 13.06 19.46
C ASP A 112 22.17 13.78 18.49
N ASP A 113 21.51 13.02 17.61
CA ASP A 113 20.20 13.25 16.96
C ASP A 113 19.93 12.15 15.90
N GLU A 114 20.34 10.91 16.18
CA GLU A 114 20.26 9.82 15.22
C GLU A 114 18.86 9.19 15.18
N ASP A 115 17.89 9.87 14.55
CA ASP A 115 16.69 9.18 14.03
C ASP A 115 17.20 8.13 13.02
N PRO A 116 17.11 6.81 13.31
CA PRO A 116 17.71 5.76 12.50
C PRO A 116 17.12 5.70 11.09
N TYR A 117 15.99 6.40 10.88
CA TYR A 117 15.39 6.57 9.57
C TYR A 117 15.83 7.93 9.00
N THR A 118 16.91 7.94 8.24
CA THR A 118 17.43 9.12 7.51
C THR A 118 16.35 9.81 6.65
N PHE A 119 15.41 9.00 6.14
CA PHE A 119 14.20 9.45 5.47
C PHE A 119 13.36 10.42 6.33
N ARG A 120 13.15 10.11 7.61
CA ARG A 120 12.38 10.98 8.53
C ARG A 120 13.08 12.31 8.74
N ARG A 121 14.42 12.35 8.82
CA ARG A 121 15.17 13.62 8.86
C ARG A 121 14.96 14.44 7.60
N ARG A 122 15.00 13.82 6.41
CA ARG A 122 14.75 14.50 5.14
C ARG A 122 13.34 15.10 5.08
N ILE A 123 12.32 14.31 5.43
CA ILE A 123 10.93 14.76 5.50
C ILE A 123 10.76 15.87 6.53
N LYS A 124 11.31 15.71 7.74
CA LYS A 124 11.26 16.72 8.81
C LYS A 124 11.90 18.04 8.36
N ALA A 125 13.08 17.99 7.76
CA ALA A 125 13.76 19.16 7.23
C ALA A 125 12.94 19.86 6.14
N LYS A 126 12.37 19.11 5.18
CA LYS A 126 11.56 19.64 4.08
C LYS A 126 10.23 20.21 4.58
N ALA A 127 9.60 19.57 5.57
CA ALA A 127 8.39 20.06 6.23
C ALA A 127 8.64 21.36 7.00
N ILE A 128 9.76 21.45 7.75
CA ILE A 128 10.15 22.68 8.46
C ILE A 128 10.46 23.80 7.47
N ALA A 129 11.19 23.52 6.38
CA ALA A 129 11.50 24.50 5.36
C ALA A 129 10.22 25.06 4.71
N ARG A 130 9.26 24.19 4.39
CA ARG A 130 7.96 24.58 3.84
C ARG A 130 7.10 25.34 4.86
N GLY A 131 7.11 24.94 6.12
CA GLY A 131 6.41 25.63 7.20
C GLY A 131 6.96 27.02 7.53
N ARG A 132 8.24 27.29 7.20
CA ARG A 132 8.92 28.59 7.35
C ARG A 132 8.87 29.46 6.09
N ALA A 133 8.36 28.96 4.97
CA ALA A 133 8.20 29.74 3.74
C ALA A 133 7.19 30.89 3.94
N PRO A 134 7.22 31.95 3.11
CA PRO A 134 6.30 33.08 3.23
C PRO A 134 4.84 32.60 3.17
N GLY A 135 4.06 32.85 4.24
CA GLY A 135 2.69 32.35 4.40
C GLY A 135 2.56 31.02 5.17
N GLY A 136 3.67 30.45 5.66
CA GLY A 136 3.67 29.24 6.48
C GLY A 136 3.30 29.46 7.96
N ILE A 137 2.88 28.38 8.62
CA ILE A 137 2.37 28.38 10.01
C ILE A 137 3.46 28.49 11.08
N LEU A 138 4.72 28.11 10.77
CA LEU A 138 5.81 28.21 11.75
C LEU A 138 6.43 29.61 11.72
N ARG A 139 6.05 30.45 12.69
CA ARG A 139 6.72 31.74 12.93
C ARG A 139 8.14 31.52 13.45
N ARG A 140 9.11 32.31 12.95
CA ARG A 140 10.46 32.38 13.54
C ARG A 140 10.30 32.84 14.99
N GLY A 141 10.75 32.01 15.93
CA GLY A 141 11.03 32.43 17.30
C GLY A 141 12.22 33.36 17.34
#